data_AF-A0A6C0D8S6-F1
#
_entry.id   AF-A0A6C0D8S6-F1
#
_cell.length_a   1.000
_cell.length_b   1.000
_cell.length_c   1.000
_cell.angle_alpha   90.00
_cell.angle_beta   90.00
_cell.angle_gamma   90.00
#
_symmetry.space_group_name_H-M   'P 1'
#
loop_
_entity.id
_entity.type
_entity.pdbx_description
1 polymer ?
#
loop_
_entity_poly.entity_id
_entity_poly.type
_entity_poly.pdbx_seq_one_letter_code
_entity_poly.pdbx_strand_id
1 'polypeptide(L)'
;MTEKTEQEYILLIMNCMKYRGKAFVQQNGWLTNLPKKIPYYHVIGNSELTSPYVFDHVAKILWVKTLDDYVSLPKKVIAALHAVRETFKFKYIFKTDDDQILQNDSFFKNITEEIQRKSTKLKAHYGGQVVDVTIPHISQYYKIHPELPQNIEIHKTEYCSGRFYFLSSEAVTNLVSKREKIESEYLEDYAIGLNLNPIFKKSMIHIQSDEHFKDMEEDYTVECGPTNKVLLFGGNGWIGGKVVKLLENMKSTVDVYIAKSRADDIDSIREELKQISGITHIMSFIGRTHGIYEGEKITTIDYLEKPGKLVENVRDNLYAPISLSMLCKELGIHFTYLGTGCIFDYDDKEHLFGKEENGFNEQSKPNFFGSSYSIVKGFTDQLMHAFDDSVLNIRIRMPITEEVNERNFITKITNYKKICSISNSMTVLTELLPVLIDMAFNNKTGTINLTNPGLISHNEILEMYKEIIDPAFEWENFTIEEQNTILLSKRSNNYLDTNKLENLYPNVKPIKESVRDILIKMKNNNNNV
;
A
#
# COMPACT_ATOMS: atom_id res chain seq x y z
N MET A 1 14.55 -13.92 -28.37
CA MET A 1 13.58 -14.61 -27.50
C MET A 1 13.97 -14.28 -26.07
N THR A 2 13.11 -13.57 -25.35
CA THR A 2 13.30 -13.31 -23.91
C THR A 2 13.31 -14.65 -23.19
N GLU A 3 14.29 -14.85 -22.30
CA GLU A 3 14.41 -16.07 -21.50
C GLU A 3 13.23 -16.15 -20.53
N LYS A 4 12.44 -17.23 -20.59
CA LYS A 4 11.29 -17.43 -19.70
C LYS A 4 11.76 -17.87 -18.32
N THR A 5 11.12 -17.37 -17.28
CA THR A 5 11.43 -17.73 -15.89
C THR A 5 11.00 -19.17 -15.59
N GLU A 6 11.90 -20.00 -15.05
CA GLU A 6 11.57 -21.37 -14.62
C GLU A 6 10.68 -21.35 -13.38
N GLN A 7 9.47 -21.92 -13.47
CA GLN A 7 8.52 -21.98 -12.37
C GLN A 7 7.53 -23.13 -12.61
N GLU A 8 7.70 -24.26 -11.91
CA GLU A 8 6.97 -25.49 -12.25
C GLU A 8 5.45 -25.41 -12.06
N TYR A 9 5.00 -24.75 -10.99
CA TYR A 9 3.59 -24.62 -10.62
C TYR A 9 3.25 -23.16 -10.38
N ILE A 10 2.07 -22.72 -10.79
CA ILE A 10 1.57 -21.35 -10.54
C ILE A 10 0.11 -21.45 -10.17
N LEU A 11 -0.30 -20.76 -9.10
CA LEU A 11 -1.70 -20.62 -8.71
C LEU A 11 -2.26 -19.29 -9.22
N LEU A 12 -3.33 -19.35 -9.99
CA LEU A 12 -4.11 -18.19 -10.41
C LEU A 12 -5.42 -18.16 -9.64
N ILE A 13 -5.70 -17.03 -9.02
CA ILE A 13 -6.93 -16.82 -8.26
C ILE A 13 -7.75 -15.79 -9.02
N MET A 14 -8.87 -16.20 -9.62
CA MET A 14 -9.72 -15.26 -10.34
C MET A 14 -10.36 -14.32 -9.33
N ASN A 15 -10.01 -13.05 -9.43
CA ASN A 15 -10.45 -12.03 -8.50
C ASN A 15 -11.17 -10.93 -9.27
N CYS A 16 -12.20 -10.36 -8.66
CA CYS A 16 -12.74 -9.09 -9.10
C CYS A 16 -12.20 -7.98 -8.20
N MET A 17 -11.86 -6.84 -8.78
CA MET A 17 -11.42 -5.65 -8.04
C MET A 17 -12.50 -5.23 -7.02
N LYS A 18 -13.79 -5.42 -7.37
CA LYS A 18 -14.94 -5.24 -6.46
C LYS A 18 -14.84 -6.10 -5.19
N TYR A 19 -14.28 -7.31 -5.30
CA TYR A 19 -14.21 -8.30 -4.22
C TYR A 19 -12.80 -8.48 -3.65
N ARG A 20 -11.91 -7.50 -3.83
CA ARG A 20 -10.53 -7.51 -3.30
C ARG A 20 -10.39 -7.75 -1.79
N GLY A 21 -11.43 -7.49 -1.00
CA GLY A 21 -11.44 -7.85 0.43
C GLY A 21 -11.27 -9.37 0.62
N LYS A 22 -11.84 -10.17 -0.27
CA LYS A 22 -11.67 -11.62 -0.28
C LYS A 22 -10.21 -12.01 -0.56
N ALA A 23 -9.55 -11.32 -1.50
CA ALA A 23 -8.12 -11.50 -1.75
C ALA A 23 -7.29 -11.23 -0.49
N PHE A 24 -7.60 -10.18 0.28
CA PHE A 24 -6.92 -9.90 1.55
C PHE A 24 -7.14 -11.00 2.58
N VAL A 25 -8.37 -11.52 2.71
CA VAL A 25 -8.67 -12.67 3.60
C VAL A 25 -7.87 -13.91 3.19
N GLN A 26 -7.79 -14.21 1.90
CA GLN A 26 -6.97 -15.34 1.42
C GLN A 26 -5.48 -15.11 1.69
N GLN A 27 -4.96 -13.90 1.44
CA GLN A 27 -3.54 -13.53 1.61
C GLN A 27 -3.07 -13.63 3.07
N ASN A 28 -3.92 -13.24 4.02
CA ASN A 28 -3.65 -13.34 5.46
C ASN A 28 -4.12 -14.67 6.07
N GLY A 29 -4.81 -15.49 5.29
CA GLY A 29 -5.32 -16.80 5.67
C GLY A 29 -4.55 -17.92 4.98
N TRP A 30 -5.25 -18.81 4.30
CA TRP A 30 -4.69 -20.07 3.80
C TRP A 30 -3.52 -19.90 2.80
N LEU A 31 -3.37 -18.75 2.14
CA LEU A 31 -2.24 -18.51 1.23
C LEU A 31 -0.91 -18.35 1.97
N THR A 32 -0.89 -18.04 3.28
CA THR A 32 0.35 -18.01 4.08
C THR A 32 0.99 -19.40 4.18
N ASN A 33 0.17 -20.45 4.09
CA ASN A 33 0.58 -21.85 4.20
C ASN A 33 0.87 -22.50 2.84
N LEU A 34 0.70 -21.76 1.74
CA LEU A 34 0.93 -22.29 0.41
C LEU A 34 2.41 -22.71 0.25
N PRO A 35 2.71 -23.89 -0.34
CA PRO A 35 4.10 -24.30 -0.55
C PRO A 35 4.88 -23.24 -1.33
N LYS A 36 6.02 -22.78 -0.79
CA LYS A 36 6.85 -21.70 -1.38
C LYS A 36 7.19 -21.87 -2.86
N LYS A 37 7.21 -23.12 -3.35
CA LYS A 37 7.45 -23.48 -4.76
C LYS A 37 6.26 -23.19 -5.69
N ILE A 38 5.13 -22.74 -5.16
CA ILE A 38 3.90 -22.42 -5.90
C ILE A 38 3.60 -20.94 -5.66
N PRO A 39 4.15 -20.01 -6.45
CA PRO A 39 3.70 -18.62 -6.40
C PRO A 39 2.23 -18.54 -6.80
N TYR A 40 1.53 -17.58 -6.20
CA TYR A 40 0.16 -17.26 -6.54
C TYR A 40 0.04 -15.83 -7.05
N TYR A 41 -0.99 -15.59 -7.86
CA TYR A 41 -1.39 -14.26 -8.29
C TYR A 41 -2.92 -14.14 -8.28
N HIS A 42 -3.44 -13.10 -7.63
CA HIS A 42 -4.81 -12.65 -7.84
C HIS A 42 -4.91 -11.98 -9.21
N VAL A 43 -5.77 -12.49 -10.06
CA VAL A 43 -5.91 -12.05 -11.45
C VAL A 43 -7.02 -11.02 -11.55
N ILE A 44 -6.70 -9.82 -12.06
CA ILE A 44 -7.63 -8.70 -12.12
C ILE A 44 -7.64 -8.10 -13.54
N GLY A 45 -8.84 -7.81 -14.05
CA GLY A 45 -9.02 -7.12 -15.33
C GLY A 45 -8.69 -5.62 -15.21
N ASN A 46 -8.03 -5.07 -16.22
CA ASN A 46 -7.89 -3.62 -16.38
C ASN A 46 -7.85 -3.27 -17.88
N SER A 47 -8.92 -2.66 -18.40
CA SER A 47 -9.04 -2.27 -19.82
C SER A 47 -8.02 -1.22 -20.26
N GLU A 48 -7.53 -0.41 -19.31
CA GLU A 48 -6.65 0.73 -19.56
C GLU A 48 -5.16 0.35 -19.62
N LEU A 49 -4.81 -0.93 -19.44
CA LEU A 49 -3.41 -1.36 -19.53
C LEU A 49 -2.83 -1.04 -20.91
N THR A 50 -1.61 -0.51 -20.92
CA THR A 50 -0.86 -0.27 -22.15
C THR A 50 -0.30 -1.57 -22.73
N SER A 51 0.10 -2.51 -21.88
CA SER A 51 0.53 -3.87 -22.25
C SER A 51 -0.62 -4.89 -22.16
N PRO A 52 -0.50 -6.08 -22.78
CA PRO A 52 -1.52 -7.13 -22.64
C PRO A 52 -1.70 -7.64 -21.20
N TYR A 53 -0.64 -7.56 -20.39
CA TYR A 53 -0.65 -7.94 -18.98
C TYR A 53 0.54 -7.31 -18.23
N VAL A 54 0.47 -7.27 -16.89
CA VAL A 54 1.54 -6.85 -15.98
C VAL A 54 1.53 -7.76 -14.75
N PHE A 55 2.69 -8.34 -14.40
CA PHE A 55 2.88 -9.04 -13.13
C PHE A 55 3.37 -8.06 -12.06
N ASP A 56 2.59 -7.87 -11.00
CA ASP A 56 3.01 -7.19 -9.79
C ASP A 56 3.41 -8.23 -8.75
N HIS A 57 4.71 -8.50 -8.65
CA HIS A 57 5.26 -9.51 -7.75
C HIS A 57 5.21 -9.10 -6.27
N VAL A 58 5.10 -7.80 -5.98
CA VAL A 58 5.02 -7.24 -4.64
C VAL A 58 3.60 -7.38 -4.12
N ALA A 59 2.61 -6.91 -4.88
CA ALA A 59 1.20 -7.00 -4.52
C ALA A 59 0.60 -8.40 -4.75
N LYS A 60 1.33 -9.32 -5.40
CA LYS A 60 0.84 -10.63 -5.84
C LYS A 60 -0.38 -10.54 -6.77
N ILE A 61 -0.35 -9.57 -7.69
CA ILE A 61 -1.43 -9.34 -8.65
C ILE A 61 -0.93 -9.61 -10.08
N LEU A 62 -1.76 -10.27 -10.88
CA LEU A 62 -1.61 -10.33 -12.33
C LEU A 62 -2.70 -9.46 -12.97
N TRP A 63 -2.30 -8.31 -13.49
CA TRP A 63 -3.17 -7.43 -14.25
C TRP A 63 -3.26 -7.92 -15.70
N VAL A 64 -4.47 -8.08 -16.23
CA VAL A 64 -4.71 -8.50 -17.62
C VAL A 64 -5.59 -7.50 -18.35
N LYS A 65 -5.30 -7.25 -19.63
CA LYS A 65 -5.99 -6.22 -20.42
C LYS A 65 -7.38 -6.68 -20.88
N THR A 66 -8.36 -6.53 -20.00
CA THR A 66 -9.78 -6.88 -20.19
C THR A 66 -10.63 -6.11 -19.19
N LEU A 67 -11.95 -6.06 -19.41
CA LEU A 67 -12.89 -5.56 -18.40
C LEU A 67 -12.87 -6.46 -17.16
N ASP A 68 -13.16 -5.86 -16.00
CA ASP A 68 -13.17 -6.53 -14.71
C ASP A 68 -14.59 -6.77 -14.19
N ASP A 69 -15.40 -7.40 -15.03
CA ASP A 69 -16.78 -7.80 -14.74
C ASP A 69 -16.96 -9.32 -14.89
N TYR A 70 -18.14 -9.82 -14.49
CA TYR A 70 -18.47 -11.24 -14.56
C TYR A 70 -18.58 -11.74 -16.02
N VAL A 71 -19.18 -10.94 -16.90
CA VAL A 71 -19.36 -11.27 -18.33
C VAL A 71 -18.02 -11.49 -19.04
N SER A 72 -16.96 -10.80 -18.59
CA SER A 72 -15.62 -10.87 -19.16
C SER A 72 -14.72 -11.91 -18.47
N LEU A 73 -15.23 -12.73 -17.56
CA LEU A 73 -14.44 -13.78 -16.88
C LEU A 73 -13.75 -14.74 -17.86
N PRO A 74 -14.38 -15.24 -18.94
CA PRO A 74 -13.68 -16.07 -19.93
C PRO A 74 -12.47 -15.37 -20.54
N LYS A 75 -12.60 -14.06 -20.83
CA LYS A 75 -11.51 -13.21 -21.34
C LYS A 75 -10.39 -13.05 -20.31
N LYS A 76 -10.75 -12.86 -19.04
CA LYS A 76 -9.81 -12.74 -17.91
C LYS A 76 -9.00 -14.02 -17.72
N VAL A 77 -9.66 -15.17 -17.68
CA VAL A 77 -9.01 -16.48 -17.55
C VAL A 77 -8.04 -16.70 -18.71
N ILE A 78 -8.48 -16.54 -19.96
CA ILE A 78 -7.62 -16.84 -21.11
C ILE A 78 -6.45 -15.85 -21.25
N ALA A 79 -6.65 -14.58 -20.88
CA ALA A 79 -5.58 -13.59 -20.84
C ALA A 79 -4.53 -13.93 -19.77
N ALA A 80 -4.96 -14.44 -18.61
CA ALA A 80 -4.05 -14.87 -17.55
C ALA A 80 -3.26 -16.12 -17.93
N LEU A 81 -3.91 -17.10 -18.57
CA LEU A 81 -3.24 -18.28 -19.14
C LEU A 81 -2.20 -17.88 -20.20
N HIS A 82 -2.54 -16.92 -21.06
CA HIS A 82 -1.61 -16.34 -22.03
C HIS A 82 -0.42 -15.67 -21.34
N ALA A 83 -0.66 -14.83 -20.33
CA ALA A 83 0.39 -14.14 -19.57
C ALA A 83 1.37 -15.12 -18.92
N VAL A 84 0.86 -16.16 -18.27
CA VAL A 84 1.72 -17.19 -17.68
C VAL A 84 2.53 -17.92 -18.75
N ARG A 85 1.90 -18.28 -19.88
CA ARG A 85 2.59 -18.96 -20.99
C ARG A 85 3.73 -18.14 -21.57
N GLU A 86 3.56 -16.84 -21.71
CA GLU A 86 4.59 -15.96 -22.26
C GLU A 86 5.72 -15.67 -21.27
N THR A 87 5.43 -15.62 -19.96
CA THR A 87 6.41 -15.26 -18.94
C THR A 87 7.19 -16.45 -18.38
N PHE A 88 6.54 -17.60 -18.17
CA PHE A 88 7.10 -18.72 -17.41
C PHE A 88 7.30 -19.98 -18.24
N LYS A 89 8.30 -20.78 -17.86
CA LYS A 89 8.40 -22.19 -18.21
C LYS A 89 7.85 -23.01 -17.04
N PHE A 90 6.65 -23.55 -17.24
CA PHE A 90 5.86 -24.20 -16.19
C PHE A 90 5.38 -25.59 -16.61
N LYS A 91 5.02 -26.42 -15.61
CA LYS A 91 4.41 -27.73 -15.80
C LYS A 91 2.89 -27.65 -15.69
N TYR A 92 2.39 -26.98 -14.65
CA TYR A 92 0.97 -26.89 -14.36
C TYR A 92 0.56 -25.50 -13.85
N ILE A 93 -0.65 -25.07 -14.23
CA ILE A 93 -1.36 -23.95 -13.62
C ILE A 93 -2.50 -24.50 -12.78
N PHE A 94 -2.65 -23.99 -11.57
CA PHE A 94 -3.82 -24.17 -10.71
C PHE A 94 -4.72 -22.95 -10.84
N LYS A 95 -6.04 -23.15 -10.88
CA LYS A 95 -7.06 -22.10 -10.82
C LYS A 95 -7.96 -22.34 -9.62
N THR A 96 -8.27 -21.26 -8.90
CA THR A 96 -9.37 -21.17 -7.93
C THR A 96 -9.97 -19.77 -8.01
N ASP A 97 -10.99 -19.50 -7.22
CA ASP A 97 -11.73 -18.23 -7.21
C ASP A 97 -11.49 -17.45 -5.91
N ASP A 98 -11.76 -16.14 -5.94
CA ASP A 98 -11.55 -15.24 -4.80
C ASP A 98 -12.42 -15.57 -3.59
N ASP A 99 -13.51 -16.32 -3.78
CA ASP A 99 -14.45 -16.74 -2.75
C ASP A 99 -14.14 -18.12 -2.15
N GLN A 100 -13.03 -18.74 -2.51
CA GLN A 100 -12.68 -20.08 -2.01
C GLN A 100 -11.67 -20.03 -0.86
N ILE A 101 -11.97 -20.72 0.23
CA ILE A 101 -11.08 -20.92 1.39
C ILE A 101 -10.65 -22.38 1.47
N LEU A 102 -9.34 -22.62 1.34
CA LEU A 102 -8.75 -23.93 1.53
C LEU A 102 -8.87 -24.36 3.00
N GLN A 103 -9.44 -25.54 3.24
CA GLN A 103 -9.64 -26.10 4.58
C GLN A 103 -8.49 -27.01 5.02
N ASN A 104 -7.71 -27.53 4.06
CA ASN A 104 -6.65 -28.50 4.30
C ASN A 104 -5.33 -28.02 3.71
N ASP A 105 -4.42 -27.57 4.56
CA ASP A 105 -3.09 -27.07 4.18
C ASP A 105 -2.24 -28.09 3.39
N SER A 106 -2.52 -29.39 3.55
CA SER A 106 -1.80 -30.45 2.82
C SER A 106 -2.27 -30.63 1.37
N PHE A 107 -3.38 -29.99 0.97
CA PHE A 107 -4.01 -30.19 -0.34
C PHE A 107 -3.03 -29.99 -1.51
N PHE A 108 -2.37 -28.83 -1.58
CA PHE A 108 -1.44 -28.51 -2.68
C PHE A 108 -0.22 -29.44 -2.72
N LYS A 109 0.22 -29.94 -1.56
CA LYS A 109 1.27 -30.96 -1.51
C LYS A 109 0.76 -32.27 -2.12
N ASN A 110 -0.36 -32.78 -1.63
CA ASN A 110 -0.94 -34.06 -2.04
C ASN A 110 -1.29 -34.07 -3.54
N ILE A 111 -1.88 -32.99 -4.06
CA ILE A 111 -2.24 -32.92 -5.49
C ILE A 111 -1.00 -32.86 -6.38
N THR A 112 0.06 -32.15 -5.98
CA THR A 112 1.31 -32.15 -6.77
C THR A 112 1.96 -33.53 -6.81
N GLU A 113 1.93 -34.29 -5.71
CA GLU A 113 2.41 -35.67 -5.65
C GLU A 113 1.54 -36.61 -6.50
N GLU A 114 0.21 -36.43 -6.48
CA GLU A 114 -0.70 -37.23 -7.30
C GLU A 114 -0.51 -36.98 -8.80
N ILE A 115 -0.39 -35.72 -9.21
CA ILE A 115 -0.12 -35.34 -10.60
C ILE A 115 1.20 -35.96 -11.07
N GLN A 116 2.24 -35.91 -10.24
CA GLN A 116 3.54 -36.51 -10.54
C GLN A 116 3.44 -38.03 -10.68
N ARG A 117 2.80 -38.70 -9.72
CA ARG A 117 2.57 -40.15 -9.74
C ARG A 117 1.81 -40.57 -10.99
N LYS A 118 0.72 -39.89 -11.34
CA LYS A 118 -0.07 -40.23 -12.53
C LYS A 118 0.72 -39.99 -13.82
N SER A 119 1.52 -38.93 -13.87
CA SER A 119 2.38 -38.61 -15.02
C SER A 119 3.40 -39.70 -15.36
N THR A 120 3.76 -40.56 -14.41
CA THR A 120 4.63 -41.73 -14.70
C THR A 120 3.94 -42.85 -15.49
N LYS A 121 2.59 -42.88 -15.49
CA LYS A 121 1.78 -43.86 -16.23
C LYS A 121 1.14 -43.23 -17.47
N LEU A 122 0.40 -42.15 -17.25
CA LEU A 122 -0.32 -41.39 -18.27
C LEU A 122 -0.47 -39.95 -17.78
N LYS A 123 0.09 -38.98 -18.52
CA LYS A 123 0.07 -37.57 -18.13
C LYS A 123 -1.36 -37.07 -17.96
N ALA A 124 -1.63 -36.47 -16.81
CA ALA A 124 -2.87 -35.78 -16.54
C ALA A 124 -2.76 -34.35 -17.08
N HIS A 125 -3.66 -33.93 -17.95
CA HIS A 125 -3.62 -32.60 -18.57
C HIS A 125 -4.62 -31.62 -17.96
N TYR A 126 -5.68 -32.16 -17.37
CA TYR A 126 -6.78 -31.43 -16.77
C TYR A 126 -7.30 -32.22 -15.56
N GLY A 127 -7.85 -31.55 -14.56
CA GLY A 127 -8.43 -32.21 -13.40
C GLY A 127 -9.03 -31.23 -12.40
N GLY A 128 -9.94 -31.71 -11.56
CA GLY A 128 -10.82 -30.90 -10.72
C GLY A 128 -12.13 -31.65 -10.42
N GLN A 129 -13.13 -30.95 -9.89
CA GLN A 129 -14.47 -31.51 -9.69
C GLN A 129 -15.24 -31.48 -11.01
N VAL A 130 -15.44 -32.65 -11.62
CA VAL A 130 -15.97 -32.76 -12.98
C VAL A 130 -17.47 -32.58 -13.01
N VAL A 131 -17.92 -31.68 -13.89
CA VAL A 131 -19.29 -31.50 -14.31
C VAL A 131 -19.43 -32.10 -15.71
N ASP A 132 -20.22 -33.16 -15.83
CA ASP A 132 -20.53 -33.83 -17.11
C ASP A 132 -21.87 -33.34 -17.65
N VAL A 133 -21.82 -32.44 -18.63
CA VAL A 133 -23.02 -31.98 -19.34
C VAL A 133 -23.35 -32.99 -20.42
N THR A 134 -24.28 -33.90 -20.12
CA THR A 134 -24.70 -34.95 -21.06
C THR A 134 -25.77 -34.48 -22.05
N ILE A 135 -26.64 -33.57 -21.62
CA ILE A 135 -27.77 -33.01 -22.40
C ILE A 135 -27.62 -31.49 -22.45
N PRO A 136 -27.63 -30.88 -23.66
CA PRO A 136 -27.61 -29.43 -23.79
C PRO A 136 -28.80 -28.78 -23.09
N HIS A 137 -28.56 -27.64 -22.43
CA HIS A 137 -29.61 -26.93 -21.69
C HIS A 137 -29.32 -25.43 -21.65
N ILE A 138 -30.34 -24.63 -21.31
CA ILE A 138 -30.18 -23.20 -21.08
C ILE A 138 -29.67 -22.96 -19.66
N SER A 139 -28.60 -22.18 -19.55
CA SER A 139 -28.01 -21.77 -18.27
C SER A 139 -29.02 -20.99 -17.42
N GLN A 140 -29.00 -21.23 -16.11
CA GLN A 140 -29.78 -20.46 -15.14
C GLN A 140 -28.93 -19.46 -14.35
N TYR A 141 -27.65 -19.28 -14.71
CA TYR A 141 -26.74 -18.38 -13.98
C TYR A 141 -27.20 -16.92 -14.00
N TYR A 142 -28.03 -16.50 -14.96
CA TYR A 142 -28.65 -15.17 -14.98
C TYR A 142 -29.49 -14.87 -13.72
N LYS A 143 -29.96 -15.91 -13.00
CA LYS A 143 -30.69 -15.75 -11.73
C LYS A 143 -29.80 -15.26 -10.59
N ILE A 144 -28.50 -15.53 -10.67
CA ILE A 144 -27.48 -15.15 -9.69
C ILE A 144 -26.71 -13.91 -10.20
N HIS A 145 -26.45 -13.85 -11.50
CA HIS A 145 -25.75 -12.77 -12.20
C HIS A 145 -26.66 -12.15 -13.26
N PRO A 146 -27.52 -11.17 -12.90
CA PRO A 146 -28.49 -10.55 -13.82
C PRO A 146 -27.89 -9.91 -15.07
N GLU A 147 -26.58 -9.63 -15.06
CA GLU A 147 -25.80 -9.13 -16.19
C GLU A 147 -25.60 -10.16 -17.32
N LEU A 148 -25.81 -11.45 -17.06
CA LEU A 148 -25.68 -12.50 -18.06
C LEU A 148 -26.91 -12.59 -18.97
N PRO A 149 -26.74 -12.90 -20.27
CA PRO A 149 -27.87 -13.23 -21.14
C PRO A 149 -28.68 -14.42 -20.61
N GLN A 150 -30.01 -14.33 -20.70
CA GLN A 150 -30.92 -15.37 -20.19
C GLN A 150 -30.95 -16.63 -21.06
N ASN A 151 -30.44 -16.56 -22.29
CA ASN A 151 -30.51 -17.59 -23.31
C ASN A 151 -29.14 -18.21 -23.64
N ILE A 152 -28.21 -18.27 -22.67
CA ILE A 152 -26.93 -18.96 -22.84
C ILE A 152 -27.17 -20.47 -22.94
N GLU A 153 -26.85 -21.07 -24.08
CA GLU A 153 -26.92 -22.52 -24.29
C GLU A 153 -25.61 -23.18 -23.82
N ILE A 154 -25.75 -24.17 -22.94
CA ILE A 154 -24.65 -25.02 -22.47
C ILE A 154 -24.71 -26.31 -23.27
N HIS A 155 -23.69 -26.55 -24.10
CA HIS A 155 -23.58 -27.72 -24.95
C HIS A 155 -22.91 -28.90 -24.22
N LYS A 156 -23.01 -30.08 -24.84
CA LYS A 156 -22.44 -31.33 -24.31
C LYS A 156 -20.92 -31.24 -24.17
N THR A 157 -20.42 -31.34 -22.94
CA THR A 157 -18.98 -31.33 -22.62
C THR A 157 -18.74 -31.75 -21.17
N GLU A 158 -17.53 -32.20 -20.89
CA GLU A 158 -17.00 -32.31 -19.52
C GLU A 158 -16.15 -31.08 -19.22
N TYR A 159 -16.39 -30.45 -18.07
CA TYR A 159 -15.57 -29.34 -17.55
C TYR A 159 -15.39 -29.47 -16.03
N CYS A 160 -14.41 -28.79 -15.45
CA CYS A 160 -14.22 -28.76 -14.00
C CYS A 160 -14.87 -27.51 -13.41
N SER A 161 -15.55 -27.65 -12.27
CA SER A 161 -16.11 -26.54 -11.48
C SER A 161 -15.04 -25.52 -11.03
N GLY A 162 -15.42 -24.24 -10.96
CA GLY A 162 -14.52 -23.10 -10.72
C GLY A 162 -13.79 -23.10 -9.40
N ARG A 163 -14.35 -23.79 -8.40
CA ARG A 163 -13.76 -23.95 -7.06
C ARG A 163 -12.29 -24.35 -7.11
N PHE A 164 -11.96 -25.34 -7.93
CA PHE A 164 -10.57 -25.69 -8.20
C PHE A 164 -10.43 -26.55 -9.47
N TYR A 165 -9.47 -26.20 -10.32
CA TYR A 165 -8.96 -27.10 -11.34
C TYR A 165 -7.49 -26.86 -11.64
N PHE A 166 -6.85 -27.80 -12.32
CA PHE A 166 -5.48 -27.65 -12.83
C PHE A 166 -5.39 -27.92 -14.33
N LEU A 167 -4.45 -27.27 -15.00
CA LEU A 167 -4.15 -27.43 -16.43
C LEU A 167 -2.65 -27.64 -16.63
N SER A 168 -2.25 -28.62 -17.46
CA SER A 168 -0.85 -28.75 -17.88
C SER A 168 -0.46 -27.68 -18.90
N SER A 169 0.83 -27.46 -19.09
CA SER A 169 1.34 -26.52 -20.10
C SER A 169 0.85 -26.81 -21.53
N GLU A 170 0.65 -28.08 -21.91
CA GLU A 170 0.07 -28.45 -23.20
C GLU A 170 -1.42 -28.09 -23.31
N ALA A 171 -2.18 -28.32 -22.24
CA ALA A 171 -3.59 -27.94 -22.19
C ALA A 171 -3.74 -26.41 -22.29
N VAL A 172 -2.91 -25.67 -21.54
CA VAL A 172 -2.84 -24.20 -21.61
C VAL A 172 -2.49 -23.74 -23.03
N THR A 173 -1.51 -24.36 -23.67
CA THR A 173 -1.13 -24.03 -25.05
C THR A 173 -2.30 -24.24 -26.02
N ASN A 174 -3.05 -25.33 -25.87
CA ASN A 174 -4.24 -25.60 -26.67
C ASN A 174 -5.35 -24.56 -26.46
N LEU A 175 -5.62 -24.17 -25.22
CA LEU A 175 -6.64 -23.19 -24.89
C LEU A 175 -6.27 -21.81 -25.45
N VAL A 176 -5.03 -21.37 -25.25
CA VAL A 176 -4.58 -20.06 -25.73
C VAL A 176 -4.60 -20.00 -27.27
N SER A 177 -4.39 -21.11 -27.99
CA SER A 177 -4.57 -21.14 -29.46
C SER A 177 -6.04 -21.00 -29.92
N LYS A 178 -7.00 -21.13 -29.01
CA LYS A 178 -8.45 -21.02 -29.25
C LYS A 178 -9.05 -19.80 -28.55
N ARG A 179 -8.22 -18.80 -28.26
CA ARG A 179 -8.58 -17.60 -27.50
C ARG A 179 -9.89 -16.98 -27.94
N GLU A 180 -10.05 -16.69 -29.23
CA GLU A 180 -11.26 -16.05 -29.77
C GLU A 180 -12.55 -16.82 -29.44
N LYS A 181 -12.51 -18.16 -29.46
CA LYS A 181 -13.67 -19.01 -29.12
C LYS A 181 -13.99 -18.99 -27.63
N ILE A 182 -13.00 -18.82 -26.77
CA ILE A 182 -13.19 -18.73 -25.33
C ILE A 182 -13.71 -17.33 -24.97
N GLU A 183 -13.19 -16.29 -25.61
CA GLU A 183 -13.59 -14.90 -25.39
C GLU A 183 -15.03 -14.59 -25.85
N SER A 184 -15.61 -15.44 -26.72
CA SER A 184 -17.01 -15.35 -27.14
C SER A 184 -18.01 -16.03 -26.19
N GLU A 185 -17.52 -16.78 -25.19
CA GLU A 185 -18.36 -17.42 -24.19
C GLU A 185 -18.68 -16.47 -23.02
N TYR A 186 -19.60 -16.90 -22.14
CA TYR A 186 -20.03 -16.13 -20.97
C TYR A 186 -19.63 -16.78 -19.63
N LEU A 187 -19.49 -18.10 -19.58
CA LEU A 187 -19.17 -18.85 -18.37
C LEU A 187 -17.77 -19.46 -18.50
N GLU A 188 -16.83 -19.04 -17.68
CA GLU A 188 -15.40 -19.31 -17.87
C GLU A 188 -15.04 -20.78 -17.70
N ASP A 189 -15.53 -21.46 -16.67
CA ASP A 189 -15.19 -22.86 -16.41
C ASP A 189 -15.70 -23.77 -17.54
N TYR A 190 -16.96 -23.52 -17.95
CA TYR A 190 -17.57 -24.17 -19.11
C TYR A 190 -16.80 -23.84 -20.38
N ALA A 191 -16.42 -22.58 -20.61
CA ALA A 191 -15.66 -22.16 -21.79
C ALA A 191 -14.32 -22.88 -21.89
N ILE A 192 -13.61 -23.05 -20.77
CA ILE A 192 -12.37 -23.84 -20.70
C ILE A 192 -12.64 -25.28 -21.08
N GLY A 193 -13.61 -25.95 -20.45
CA GLY A 193 -13.93 -27.33 -20.75
C GLY A 193 -14.38 -27.53 -22.20
N LEU A 194 -15.36 -26.76 -22.68
CA LEU A 194 -15.89 -26.82 -24.04
C LEU A 194 -14.78 -26.70 -25.10
N ASN A 195 -13.87 -25.74 -24.91
CA ASN A 195 -12.82 -25.46 -25.88
C ASN A 195 -11.56 -26.31 -25.71
N LEU A 196 -11.39 -27.03 -24.60
CA LEU A 196 -10.25 -27.93 -24.42
C LEU A 196 -10.35 -29.14 -25.35
N ASN A 197 -9.26 -29.48 -26.05
CA ASN A 197 -9.24 -30.66 -26.91
C ASN A 197 -9.61 -31.94 -26.10
N PRO A 198 -10.56 -32.76 -26.57
CA PRO A 198 -11.00 -33.97 -25.87
C PRO A 198 -9.86 -34.93 -25.47
N ILE A 199 -8.74 -34.94 -26.18
CA ILE A 199 -7.58 -35.77 -25.82
C ILE A 199 -7.04 -35.46 -24.42
N PHE A 200 -7.12 -34.19 -23.98
CA PHE A 200 -6.65 -33.75 -22.66
C PHE A 200 -7.61 -34.11 -21.52
N LYS A 201 -8.83 -34.55 -21.85
CA LYS A 201 -9.84 -34.98 -20.88
C LYS A 201 -9.79 -36.48 -20.57
N LYS A 202 -9.16 -37.29 -21.43
CA LYS A 202 -9.10 -38.75 -21.29
C LYS A 202 -8.45 -39.25 -20.00
N SER A 203 -7.54 -38.48 -19.41
CA SER A 203 -6.74 -38.85 -18.24
C SER A 203 -7.00 -37.96 -17.03
N MET A 204 -8.18 -37.34 -16.94
CA MET A 204 -8.51 -36.40 -15.88
C MET A 204 -8.32 -36.99 -14.48
N ILE A 205 -7.81 -36.17 -13.57
CA ILE A 205 -7.83 -36.47 -12.13
C ILE A 205 -9.12 -35.86 -11.57
N HIS A 206 -9.98 -36.72 -11.02
CA HIS A 206 -11.20 -36.29 -10.36
C HIS A 206 -10.87 -35.88 -8.93
N ILE A 207 -11.20 -34.65 -8.58
CA ILE A 207 -10.95 -34.06 -7.27
C ILE A 207 -12.30 -33.61 -6.73
N GLN A 208 -12.70 -34.08 -5.55
CA GLN A 208 -13.87 -33.53 -4.84
C GLN A 208 -13.44 -32.21 -4.20
N SER A 209 -13.46 -31.12 -4.97
CA SER A 209 -12.90 -29.85 -4.53
C SER A 209 -13.72 -29.19 -3.41
N ASP A 210 -15.01 -29.54 -3.29
CA ASP A 210 -15.90 -29.23 -2.18
C ASP A 210 -15.49 -29.86 -0.83
N GLU A 211 -14.76 -30.97 -0.84
CA GLU A 211 -14.18 -31.55 0.39
C GLU A 211 -12.92 -30.79 0.87
N HIS A 212 -12.35 -29.92 0.02
CA HIS A 212 -11.08 -29.24 0.28
C HIS A 212 -11.22 -27.72 0.37
N PHE A 213 -12.17 -27.14 -0.34
CA PHE A 213 -12.45 -25.71 -0.37
C PHE A 213 -13.89 -25.46 0.08
N LYS A 214 -14.08 -24.40 0.84
CA LYS A 214 -15.41 -23.88 1.18
C LYS A 214 -15.57 -22.50 0.59
N ASP A 215 -16.82 -22.21 0.22
CA ASP A 215 -17.22 -20.87 -0.14
C ASP A 215 -17.06 -19.98 1.11
N MET A 216 -16.52 -18.79 0.91
CA MET A 216 -16.38 -17.75 1.91
C MET A 216 -17.79 -17.31 2.34
N GLU A 217 -18.14 -17.51 3.63
CA GLU A 217 -19.48 -17.18 4.15
C GLU A 217 -19.81 -15.68 3.95
N GLU A 218 -21.10 -15.32 3.88
CA GLU A 218 -21.55 -13.93 3.70
C GLU A 218 -20.98 -12.97 4.77
N ASP A 219 -20.67 -13.45 5.97
CA ASP A 219 -19.99 -12.65 7.02
C ASP A 219 -18.52 -12.31 6.71
N TYR A 220 -17.88 -13.08 5.82
CA TYR A 220 -16.56 -12.77 5.23
C TYR A 220 -16.67 -12.01 3.91
N THR A 221 -17.87 -11.98 3.31
CA THR A 221 -18.19 -10.93 2.35
C THR A 221 -18.33 -9.63 3.13
N VAL A 222 -17.18 -9.01 3.38
CA VAL A 222 -17.15 -7.56 3.47
C VAL A 222 -17.69 -7.12 2.10
N GLU A 223 -19.00 -6.90 2.00
CA GLU A 223 -19.46 -5.78 1.20
C GLU A 223 -18.53 -4.66 1.62
N CYS A 224 -17.63 -4.25 0.70
CA CYS A 224 -17.10 -2.91 0.82
C CYS A 224 -18.33 -2.00 0.75
N GLY A 225 -18.87 -1.68 1.93
CA GLY A 225 -19.13 -0.29 2.26
C GLY A 225 -17.97 0.55 1.72
N PRO A 226 -18.28 1.74 1.24
CA PRO A 226 -17.73 2.33 0.03
C PRO A 226 -16.19 2.32 -0.01
N THR A 227 -15.64 2.29 -1.23
CA THR A 227 -14.34 2.88 -1.60
C THR A 227 -13.85 3.83 -0.52
N ASN A 228 -12.67 3.65 0.07
CA ASN A 228 -12.20 4.56 1.12
C ASN A 228 -12.29 5.99 0.58
N LYS A 229 -13.21 6.80 1.12
CA LYS A 229 -13.45 8.16 0.63
C LYS A 229 -12.71 9.10 1.54
N VAL A 230 -11.60 9.61 1.04
CA VAL A 230 -10.66 10.41 1.80
C VAL A 230 -10.85 11.88 1.47
N LEU A 231 -11.20 12.69 2.46
CA LEU A 231 -11.08 14.15 2.36
C LEU A 231 -9.73 14.58 2.93
N LEU A 232 -8.86 15.13 2.08
CA LEU A 232 -7.47 15.42 2.40
C LEU A 232 -7.22 16.93 2.50
N PHE A 233 -6.81 17.39 3.69
CA PHE A 233 -6.36 18.74 3.93
C PHE A 233 -4.85 18.86 3.71
N GLY A 234 -4.42 19.91 2.98
CA GLY A 234 -3.00 20.13 2.67
C GLY A 234 -2.49 19.36 1.44
N GLY A 235 -3.37 18.92 0.54
CA GLY A 235 -3.01 18.14 -0.66
C GLY A 235 -2.08 18.86 -1.65
N ASN A 236 -2.08 20.19 -1.66
CA ASN A 236 -1.15 20.98 -2.47
C ASN A 236 0.20 21.22 -1.77
N GLY A 237 0.36 20.76 -0.53
CA GLY A 237 1.62 20.80 0.21
C GLY A 237 2.57 19.70 -0.25
N TRP A 238 3.85 19.78 0.17
CA TRP A 238 4.86 18.82 -0.27
C TRP A 238 4.57 17.37 0.17
N ILE A 239 4.27 17.13 1.45
CA ILE A 239 3.93 15.79 1.94
C ILE A 239 2.52 15.39 1.49
N GLY A 240 1.55 16.30 1.64
CA GLY A 240 0.18 16.05 1.20
C GLY A 240 0.09 15.66 -0.27
N GLY A 241 0.84 16.32 -1.17
CA GLY A 241 0.87 15.97 -2.58
C GLY A 241 1.48 14.60 -2.87
N LYS A 242 2.46 14.14 -2.07
CA LYS A 242 2.97 12.77 -2.15
C LYS A 242 1.90 11.76 -1.73
N VAL A 243 1.18 12.04 -0.65
CA VAL A 243 0.06 11.20 -0.19
C VAL A 243 -1.06 11.17 -1.24
N VAL A 244 -1.42 12.31 -1.82
CA VAL A 244 -2.39 12.38 -2.93
C VAL A 244 -1.95 11.45 -4.05
N LYS A 245 -0.70 11.55 -4.54
CA LYS A 245 -0.20 10.65 -5.60
C LYS A 245 -0.29 9.17 -5.22
N LEU A 246 0.06 8.82 -3.98
CA LEU A 246 -0.03 7.44 -3.49
C LEU A 246 -1.48 6.95 -3.49
N LEU A 247 -2.42 7.76 -2.98
CA LEU A 247 -3.84 7.44 -2.96
C LEU A 247 -4.46 7.43 -4.36
N GLU A 248 -3.98 8.29 -5.27
CA GLU A 248 -4.39 8.29 -6.67
C GLU A 248 -3.92 7.04 -7.43
N ASN A 249 -2.75 6.50 -7.09
CA ASN A 249 -2.32 5.20 -7.59
C ASN A 249 -3.20 4.05 -7.07
N MET A 250 -3.97 4.31 -6.01
CA MET A 250 -4.98 3.41 -5.43
C MET A 250 -6.41 3.75 -5.92
N LYS A 251 -6.59 4.50 -7.01
CA LYS A 251 -7.90 4.95 -7.55
C LYS A 251 -8.94 3.85 -7.75
N SER A 252 -8.53 2.60 -7.95
CA SER A 252 -9.44 1.45 -8.01
C SER A 252 -10.07 1.09 -6.65
N THR A 253 -9.66 1.76 -5.58
CA THR A 253 -9.88 1.36 -4.19
C THR A 253 -10.12 2.51 -3.21
N VAL A 254 -9.76 3.73 -3.60
CA VAL A 254 -9.83 4.96 -2.78
C VAL A 254 -10.35 6.10 -3.65
N ASP A 255 -11.38 6.79 -3.19
CA ASP A 255 -11.79 8.08 -3.75
C ASP A 255 -11.11 9.19 -2.94
N VAL A 256 -10.34 10.05 -3.60
CA VAL A 256 -9.58 11.12 -2.94
C VAL A 256 -10.16 12.47 -3.31
N TYR A 257 -10.54 13.23 -2.30
CA TYR A 257 -11.03 14.60 -2.43
C TYR A 257 -10.05 15.54 -1.75
N ILE A 258 -9.56 16.54 -2.48
CA ILE A 258 -8.73 17.59 -1.89
C ILE A 258 -9.67 18.64 -1.29
N ALA A 259 -9.53 18.89 0.01
CA ALA A 259 -10.38 19.85 0.71
C ALA A 259 -10.23 21.25 0.10
N LYS A 260 -11.37 21.86 -0.22
CA LYS A 260 -11.49 23.25 -0.66
C LYS A 260 -11.69 24.19 0.52
N SER A 261 -12.32 23.70 1.58
CA SER A 261 -12.51 24.44 2.83
C SER A 261 -11.20 24.67 3.56
N ARG A 262 -11.16 25.75 4.35
CA ARG A 262 -10.07 26.01 5.28
C ARG A 262 -10.23 25.10 6.49
N ALA A 263 -9.12 24.49 6.94
CA ALA A 263 -9.14 23.57 8.09
C ALA A 263 -9.56 24.25 9.41
N ASP A 264 -9.49 25.58 9.46
CA ASP A 264 -9.96 26.41 10.59
C ASP A 264 -11.45 26.83 10.50
N ASP A 265 -12.18 26.43 9.46
CA ASP A 265 -13.58 26.79 9.24
C ASP A 265 -14.49 25.55 9.25
N ILE A 266 -14.96 25.18 10.45
CA ILE A 266 -15.77 23.96 10.67
C ILE A 266 -17.10 23.99 9.91
N ASP A 267 -17.74 25.15 9.78
CA ASP A 267 -19.02 25.26 9.08
C ASP A 267 -18.83 24.97 7.59
N SER A 268 -17.81 25.55 6.97
CA SER A 268 -17.45 25.26 5.57
C SER A 268 -17.08 23.78 5.37
N ILE A 269 -16.38 23.16 6.32
CA ILE A 269 -16.03 21.73 6.25
C ILE A 269 -17.30 20.87 6.29
N ARG A 270 -18.27 21.18 7.16
CA ARG A 270 -19.54 20.44 7.22
C ARG A 270 -20.33 20.53 5.92
N GLU A 271 -20.36 21.71 5.29
CA GLU A 271 -21.00 21.87 3.99
C GLU A 271 -20.26 21.07 2.90
N GLU A 272 -18.92 21.05 2.92
CA GLU A 272 -18.12 20.23 1.99
C GLU A 272 -18.38 18.73 2.19
N LEU A 273 -18.46 18.26 3.43
CA LEU A 273 -18.78 16.87 3.76
C LEU A 273 -20.18 16.47 3.28
N LYS A 274 -21.17 17.36 3.41
CA LYS A 274 -22.53 17.14 2.87
C LYS A 274 -22.53 17.04 1.35
N GLN A 275 -21.74 17.87 0.67
CA GLN A 275 -21.67 17.89 -0.80
C GLN A 275 -21.03 16.62 -1.38
N ILE A 276 -19.98 16.11 -0.74
CA ILE A 276 -19.27 14.92 -1.22
C ILE A 276 -20.01 13.63 -0.86
N SER A 277 -20.58 13.56 0.35
CA SER A 277 -21.30 12.42 0.94
C SER A 277 -20.47 11.13 1.08
N GLY A 278 -20.54 10.52 2.27
CA GLY A 278 -19.92 9.24 2.56
C GLY A 278 -18.40 9.26 2.69
N ILE A 279 -17.82 10.40 3.10
CA ILE A 279 -16.41 10.47 3.51
C ILE A 279 -16.20 9.52 4.70
N THR A 280 -15.25 8.59 4.57
CA THR A 280 -14.90 7.62 5.62
C THR A 280 -13.66 8.01 6.38
N HIS A 281 -12.76 8.79 5.76
CA HIS A 281 -11.50 9.22 6.36
C HIS A 281 -11.24 10.69 6.07
N ILE A 282 -10.71 11.40 7.06
CA ILE A 282 -10.11 12.72 6.88
C ILE A 282 -8.62 12.61 7.17
N MET A 283 -7.77 13.13 6.28
CA MET A 283 -6.33 13.17 6.49
C MET A 283 -5.84 14.62 6.46
N SER A 284 -5.06 15.03 7.46
CA SER A 284 -4.54 16.39 7.59
C SER A 284 -3.02 16.44 7.52
N PHE A 285 -2.53 17.02 6.44
CA PHE A 285 -1.12 17.32 6.19
C PHE A 285 -0.85 18.83 6.25
N ILE A 286 -1.68 19.56 6.99
CA ILE A 286 -1.56 21.01 7.17
C ILE A 286 -0.47 21.33 8.20
N GLY A 287 0.09 22.53 8.06
CA GLY A 287 0.95 23.12 9.07
C GLY A 287 1.57 24.40 8.56
N ARG A 288 1.69 25.38 9.46
CA ARG A 288 2.44 26.61 9.17
C ARG A 288 3.89 26.39 9.59
N THR A 289 4.80 26.33 8.62
CA THR A 289 6.24 26.10 8.87
C THR A 289 7.14 27.06 8.09
N HIS A 290 6.55 27.96 7.31
CA HIS A 290 7.21 28.98 6.49
C HIS A 290 6.16 30.03 6.06
N GLY A 291 6.60 31.16 5.51
CA GLY A 291 5.70 32.21 5.07
C GLY A 291 6.39 33.44 4.48
N ILE A 292 5.60 34.49 4.24
CA ILE A 292 6.10 35.79 3.81
C ILE A 292 5.87 36.79 4.95
N TYR A 293 6.94 37.49 5.36
CA TYR A 293 6.89 38.53 6.38
C TYR A 293 7.56 39.78 5.81
N GLU A 294 6.83 40.91 5.81
CA GLU A 294 7.33 42.20 5.27
C GLU A 294 7.96 42.13 3.86
N GLY A 295 7.41 41.26 3.00
CA GLY A 295 7.89 41.05 1.62
C GLY A 295 9.03 40.03 1.47
N GLU A 296 9.59 39.52 2.57
CA GLU A 296 10.64 38.50 2.58
C GLU A 296 10.04 37.09 2.71
N LYS A 297 10.46 36.15 1.84
CA LYS A 297 10.10 34.73 1.94
C LYS A 297 11.01 34.05 2.96
N ILE A 298 10.45 33.63 4.09
CA ILE A 298 11.14 32.87 5.13
C ILE A 298 10.75 31.40 4.99
N THR A 299 11.71 30.53 4.67
CA THR A 299 11.50 29.10 4.34
C THR A 299 11.59 28.16 5.55
N THR A 300 11.82 28.72 6.75
CA THR A 300 11.97 27.97 8.01
C THR A 300 10.89 28.37 9.03
N ILE A 301 10.83 27.62 10.13
CA ILE A 301 9.92 27.90 11.26
C ILE A 301 10.20 29.25 11.94
N ASP A 302 11.36 29.88 11.65
CA ASP A 302 11.70 31.19 12.18
C ASP A 302 10.71 32.28 11.71
N TYR A 303 9.94 32.01 10.65
CA TYR A 303 8.76 32.80 10.26
C TYR A 303 7.78 33.02 11.42
N LEU A 304 7.57 31.99 12.25
CA LEU A 304 6.60 32.02 13.33
C LEU A 304 7.07 32.79 14.56
N GLU A 305 8.37 33.14 14.63
CA GLU A 305 8.93 34.02 15.67
C GLU A 305 8.72 35.50 15.34
N LYS A 306 8.31 35.83 14.10
CA LYS A 306 8.09 37.21 13.68
C LYS A 306 6.86 37.80 14.39
N PRO A 307 6.87 39.12 14.71
CA PRO A 307 5.74 39.78 15.34
C PRO A 307 4.40 39.51 14.63
N GLY A 308 3.37 39.20 15.41
CA GLY A 308 2.02 38.92 14.89
C GLY A 308 1.84 37.54 14.26
N LYS A 309 2.86 36.70 14.12
CA LYS A 309 2.74 35.37 13.50
C LYS A 309 2.30 34.24 14.44
N LEU A 310 2.23 34.53 15.74
CA LEU A 310 1.61 33.62 16.71
C LEU A 310 0.16 33.28 16.36
N VAL A 311 -0.62 34.22 15.81
CA VAL A 311 -2.02 33.95 15.40
C VAL A 311 -2.09 32.88 14.31
N GLU A 312 -1.18 32.92 13.33
CA GLU A 312 -1.11 31.91 12.27
C GLU A 312 -0.60 30.58 12.82
N ASN A 313 0.36 30.62 13.74
CA ASN A 313 0.88 29.42 14.41
C ASN A 313 -0.24 28.70 15.15
N VAL A 314 -0.93 29.38 16.07
CA VAL A 314 -2.01 28.79 16.87
C VAL A 314 -3.17 28.33 15.96
N ARG A 315 -3.56 29.13 14.96
CA ARG A 315 -4.64 28.76 14.05
C ARG A 315 -4.34 27.49 13.27
N ASP A 316 -3.20 27.46 12.58
CA ASP A 316 -2.89 26.40 11.60
C ASP A 316 -2.27 25.15 12.25
N ASN A 317 -1.54 25.30 13.38
CA ASN A 317 -0.82 24.19 14.04
C ASN A 317 -1.51 23.64 15.30
N LEU A 318 -2.56 24.29 15.81
CA LEU A 318 -3.32 23.84 16.98
C LEU A 318 -4.83 23.88 16.75
N TYR A 319 -5.41 25.04 16.50
CA TYR A 319 -6.87 25.21 16.43
C TYR A 319 -7.49 24.35 15.32
N ALA A 320 -6.95 24.44 14.10
CA ALA A 320 -7.45 23.65 12.97
C ALA A 320 -7.33 22.13 13.19
N PRO A 321 -6.16 21.56 13.58
CA PRO A 321 -6.06 20.14 13.90
C PRO A 321 -7.03 19.67 14.99
N ILE A 322 -7.17 20.42 16.08
CA ILE A 322 -8.06 20.04 17.19
C ILE A 322 -9.53 20.15 16.79
N SER A 323 -9.91 21.18 16.04
CA SER A 323 -11.27 21.33 15.56
C SER A 323 -11.66 20.21 14.59
N LEU A 324 -10.72 19.79 13.72
CA LEU A 324 -10.89 18.60 12.88
C LEU A 324 -11.03 17.32 13.71
N SER A 325 -10.20 17.11 14.74
CA SER A 325 -10.32 15.96 15.64
C SER A 325 -11.70 15.88 16.30
N MET A 326 -12.21 17.01 16.81
CA MET A 326 -13.54 17.10 17.41
C MET A 326 -14.63 16.78 16.40
N LEU A 327 -14.58 17.38 15.21
CA LEU A 327 -15.55 17.15 14.14
C LEU A 327 -15.57 15.68 13.69
N CYS A 328 -14.39 15.09 13.46
CA CYS A 328 -14.27 13.71 13.01
C CYS A 328 -14.81 12.73 14.06
N LYS A 329 -14.50 12.97 15.34
CA LYS A 329 -15.03 12.18 16.46
C LYS A 329 -16.55 12.27 16.55
N GLU A 330 -17.12 13.46 16.41
CA GLU A 330 -18.59 13.67 16.40
C GLU A 330 -19.26 12.90 15.25
N LEU A 331 -18.64 12.89 14.06
CA LEU A 331 -19.20 12.28 12.86
C LEU A 331 -18.84 10.80 12.68
N GLY A 332 -18.03 10.21 13.58
CA GLY A 332 -17.55 8.84 13.43
C GLY A 332 -16.65 8.62 12.21
N ILE A 333 -15.92 9.66 11.79
CA ILE A 333 -14.98 9.62 10.66
C ILE A 333 -13.58 9.38 11.22
N HIS A 334 -12.81 8.47 10.61
CA HIS A 334 -11.40 8.28 11.00
C HIS A 334 -10.58 9.52 10.66
N PHE A 335 -9.83 10.04 11.63
CA PHE A 335 -8.96 11.19 11.40
C PHE A 335 -7.49 10.81 11.49
N THR A 336 -6.72 11.13 10.45
CA THR A 336 -5.26 11.04 10.48
C THR A 336 -4.64 12.42 10.52
N TYR A 337 -3.83 12.70 11.53
CA TYR A 337 -3.11 13.97 11.68
C TYR A 337 -1.60 13.76 11.57
N LEU A 338 -0.97 14.49 10.65
CA LEU A 338 0.48 14.56 10.56
C LEU A 338 1.03 15.58 11.58
N GLY A 339 1.33 15.08 12.78
CA GLY A 339 2.03 15.78 13.85
C GLY A 339 3.54 15.86 13.63
N THR A 340 4.30 16.02 14.72
CA THR A 340 5.75 16.14 14.66
C THR A 340 6.42 15.64 15.93
N GLY A 341 7.55 14.95 15.79
CA GLY A 341 8.43 14.59 16.90
C GLY A 341 9.44 15.67 17.28
N CYS A 342 9.40 16.85 16.64
CA CYS A 342 10.28 18.00 16.96
C CYS A 342 9.82 18.77 18.22
N ILE A 343 9.28 18.05 19.20
CA ILE A 343 8.75 18.53 20.48
C ILE A 343 9.54 17.97 21.67
N PHE A 344 10.59 17.19 21.38
CA PHE A 344 11.49 16.59 22.34
C PHE A 344 12.94 17.03 22.11
N ASP A 345 13.73 17.05 23.16
CA ASP A 345 15.18 17.27 23.14
C ASP A 345 15.87 16.26 24.06
N TYR A 346 17.10 15.87 23.72
CA TYR A 346 17.93 15.10 24.65
C TYR A 346 18.07 15.82 26.00
N ASP A 347 18.21 15.04 27.07
CA ASP A 347 18.47 15.55 28.40
C ASP A 347 19.54 14.71 29.13
N ASP A 348 20.09 15.28 30.20
CA ASP A 348 21.17 14.67 30.97
C ASP A 348 20.69 13.58 31.94
N LYS A 349 19.39 13.25 31.96
CA LYS A 349 18.77 12.40 32.99
C LYS A 349 18.32 11.05 32.44
N GLU A 350 17.45 11.07 31.45
CA GLU A 350 16.72 9.91 30.94
C GLU A 350 16.99 9.71 29.45
N HIS A 351 16.94 10.79 28.68
CA HIS A 351 17.04 10.78 27.23
C HIS A 351 18.44 11.23 26.79
N LEU A 352 19.44 10.39 27.02
CA LEU A 352 20.85 10.74 26.83
C LEU A 352 21.22 11.02 25.36
N PHE A 353 22.06 12.03 25.17
CA PHE A 353 22.52 12.46 23.84
C PHE A 353 23.17 11.32 23.04
N GLY A 354 22.65 11.09 21.83
CA GLY A 354 23.26 10.21 20.83
C GLY A 354 23.20 8.71 21.14
N LYS A 355 22.40 8.28 22.12
CA LYS A 355 22.19 6.87 22.46
C LYS A 355 20.85 6.38 21.94
N GLU A 356 20.83 5.17 21.38
CA GLU A 356 19.61 4.42 21.02
C GLU A 356 19.04 3.69 22.24
N GLU A 357 18.96 4.38 23.38
CA GLU A 357 18.47 3.87 24.65
C GLU A 357 17.47 4.88 25.22
N ASN A 358 16.39 4.41 25.83
CA ASN A 358 15.34 5.25 26.42
C ASN A 358 14.85 6.36 25.46
N GLY A 359 14.47 6.01 24.23
CA GLY A 359 13.87 6.97 23.31
C GLY A 359 12.54 7.53 23.83
N PHE A 360 12.15 8.73 23.37
CA PHE A 360 10.83 9.28 23.67
C PHE A 360 9.75 8.42 23.03
N ASN A 361 8.90 7.79 23.84
CA ASN A 361 7.79 6.96 23.38
C ASN A 361 6.50 7.79 23.16
N GLU A 362 5.43 7.14 22.71
CA GLU A 362 4.15 7.79 22.41
C GLU A 362 3.50 8.49 23.63
N GLN A 363 3.80 8.03 24.85
CA GLN A 363 3.26 8.59 26.10
C GLN A 363 4.13 9.69 26.70
N SER A 364 5.32 9.92 26.14
CA SER A 364 6.26 10.92 26.63
C SER A 364 5.72 12.33 26.45
N LYS A 365 5.91 13.18 27.46
CA LYS A 365 5.49 14.59 27.39
C LYS A 365 6.55 15.44 26.69
N PRO A 366 6.16 16.41 25.85
CA PRO A 366 7.10 17.36 25.25
C PRO A 366 8.00 18.03 26.29
N ASN A 367 9.30 18.04 26.03
CA ASN A 367 10.30 18.72 26.86
C ASN A 367 11.06 19.82 26.09
N PHE A 368 10.80 19.99 24.79
CA PHE A 368 11.45 21.02 23.96
C PHE A 368 10.56 22.23 23.72
N PHE A 369 10.99 23.38 24.22
CA PHE A 369 10.27 24.66 24.12
C PHE A 369 11.11 25.76 23.42
N GLY A 370 12.10 25.35 22.62
CA GLY A 370 13.09 26.26 22.01
C GLY A 370 12.62 27.03 20.78
N SER A 371 11.37 26.82 20.32
CA SER A 371 10.73 27.58 19.25
C SER A 371 9.23 27.68 19.47
N SER A 372 8.62 28.78 19.01
CA SER A 372 7.17 29.00 19.02
C SER A 372 6.43 27.87 18.28
N TYR A 373 7.03 27.34 17.20
CA TYR A 373 6.49 26.19 16.48
C TYR A 373 6.39 24.95 17.37
N SER A 374 7.50 24.56 18.02
CA SER A 374 7.55 23.37 18.87
C SER A 374 6.67 23.50 20.11
N ILE A 375 6.57 24.69 20.69
CA ILE A 375 5.65 24.95 21.82
C ILE A 375 4.21 24.66 21.39
N VAL A 376 3.74 25.27 20.30
CA VAL A 376 2.36 25.09 19.84
C VAL A 376 2.09 23.65 19.43
N LYS A 377 2.96 23.04 18.62
CA LYS A 377 2.81 21.63 18.20
C LYS A 377 2.90 20.66 19.38
N GLY A 378 3.70 20.95 20.41
CA GLY A 378 3.80 20.14 21.62
C GLY A 378 2.51 20.15 22.43
N PHE A 379 1.84 21.31 22.54
CA PHE A 379 0.50 21.36 23.13
C PHE A 379 -0.55 20.68 22.25
N THR A 380 -0.47 20.82 20.92
CA THR A 380 -1.36 20.09 20.00
C THR A 380 -1.20 18.58 20.17
N ASP A 381 0.02 18.07 20.26
CA ASP A 381 0.31 16.64 20.48
C ASP A 381 -0.28 16.13 21.81
N GLN A 382 -0.11 16.90 22.90
CA GLN A 382 -0.73 16.56 24.19
C GLN A 382 -2.26 16.55 24.11
N LEU A 383 -2.87 17.50 23.41
CA LEU A 383 -4.33 17.55 23.22
C LEU A 383 -4.84 16.40 22.35
N MET A 384 -4.04 15.89 21.40
CA MET A 384 -4.43 14.75 20.56
C MET A 384 -4.67 13.47 21.38
N HIS A 385 -4.04 13.31 22.54
CA HIS A 385 -4.30 12.17 23.43
C HIS A 385 -5.74 12.14 23.98
N ALA A 386 -6.47 13.27 24.00
CA ALA A 386 -7.90 13.28 24.33
C ALA A 386 -8.77 12.60 23.24
N PHE A 387 -8.16 12.26 22.10
CA PHE A 387 -8.79 11.66 20.94
C PHE A 387 -8.08 10.35 20.51
N ASP A 388 -7.35 9.68 21.41
CA ASP A 388 -6.65 8.41 21.13
C ASP A 388 -7.59 7.30 20.62
N ASP A 389 -8.90 7.43 20.84
CA ASP A 389 -9.97 6.53 20.39
C ASP A 389 -10.49 6.82 18.97
N SER A 390 -10.18 7.98 18.40
CA SER A 390 -10.73 8.40 17.09
C SER A 390 -9.70 9.00 16.12
N VAL A 391 -8.50 9.33 16.59
CA VAL A 391 -7.47 10.02 15.82
C VAL A 391 -6.20 9.20 15.76
N LEU A 392 -5.61 9.07 14.57
CA LEU A 392 -4.24 8.63 14.36
C LEU A 392 -3.31 9.85 14.34
N ASN A 393 -2.55 10.06 15.42
CA ASN A 393 -1.58 11.14 15.51
C ASN A 393 -0.18 10.63 15.14
N ILE A 394 0.40 11.14 14.07
CA ILE A 394 1.67 10.67 13.53
C ILE A 394 2.80 11.66 13.81
N ARG A 395 3.83 11.25 14.54
CA ARG A 395 5.02 12.08 14.80
C ARG A 395 6.12 11.80 13.79
N ILE A 396 6.26 12.66 12.77
CA ILE A 396 7.41 12.63 11.85
C ILE A 396 8.53 13.56 12.30
N ARG A 397 9.76 13.31 11.82
CA ARG A 397 10.93 14.18 12.02
C ARG A 397 11.77 14.25 10.76
N MET A 398 12.32 15.43 10.48
CA MET A 398 13.34 15.67 9.43
C MET A 398 13.11 14.84 8.15
N PRO A 399 12.01 15.09 7.42
CA PRO A 399 11.58 14.23 6.32
C PRO A 399 12.61 14.14 5.16
N ILE A 400 12.83 12.92 4.69
CA ILE A 400 13.78 12.54 3.63
C ILE A 400 13.03 11.87 2.47
N THR A 401 13.44 12.14 1.23
CA THR A 401 12.94 11.50 0.00
C THR A 401 14.01 11.53 -1.09
N GLU A 402 13.79 10.81 -2.18
CA GLU A 402 14.65 10.74 -3.36
C GLU A 402 14.53 11.94 -4.31
N GLU A 403 13.61 12.86 -4.06
CA GLU A 403 13.39 14.07 -4.85
C GLU A 403 14.27 15.22 -4.35
N VAL A 404 14.91 15.95 -5.26
CA VAL A 404 15.58 17.22 -4.94
C VAL A 404 14.52 18.29 -4.70
N ASN A 405 14.36 18.71 -3.44
CA ASN A 405 13.32 19.66 -3.04
C ASN A 405 13.80 20.52 -1.87
N GLU A 406 13.45 21.82 -1.83
CA GLU A 406 13.85 22.74 -0.74
C GLU A 406 13.42 22.27 0.66
N ARG A 407 12.43 21.37 0.75
CA ARG A 407 11.93 20.80 2.00
C ARG A 407 12.59 19.46 2.37
N ASN A 408 13.23 18.78 1.42
CA ASN A 408 13.94 17.52 1.66
C ASN A 408 15.16 17.78 2.55
N PHE A 409 15.29 17.03 3.64
CA PHE A 409 16.36 17.24 4.60
C PHE A 409 17.76 17.08 3.98
N ILE A 410 17.95 16.09 3.09
CA ILE A 410 19.21 15.89 2.37
C ILE A 410 19.56 17.14 1.55
N THR A 411 18.61 17.66 0.76
CA THR A 411 18.81 18.88 -0.06
C THR A 411 19.14 20.11 0.81
N LYS A 412 18.62 20.20 2.03
CA LYS A 412 18.95 21.31 2.94
C LYS A 412 20.41 21.22 3.40
N ILE A 413 20.83 20.08 3.93
CA ILE A 413 22.17 19.92 4.50
C ILE A 413 23.26 19.97 3.43
N THR A 414 22.98 19.60 2.18
CA THR A 414 23.94 19.76 1.08
C THR A 414 24.11 21.21 0.62
N ASN A 415 23.17 22.11 0.98
CA ASN A 415 23.22 23.54 0.62
C ASN A 415 23.69 24.44 1.77
N TYR A 416 23.86 23.91 2.98
CA TYR A 416 24.36 24.69 4.11
C TYR A 416 25.87 24.86 4.04
N LYS A 417 26.35 26.07 4.37
CA LYS A 417 27.79 26.35 4.42
C LYS A 417 28.50 25.59 5.53
N LYS A 418 27.81 25.42 6.68
CA LYS A 418 28.33 24.69 7.84
C LYS A 418 27.25 23.76 8.40
N ILE A 419 27.68 22.66 9.02
CA ILE A 419 26.83 21.59 9.55
C ILE A 419 27.05 21.35 11.04
N CYS A 420 25.96 21.39 11.81
CA CYS A 420 25.97 21.01 13.21
C CYS A 420 25.52 19.55 13.30
N SER A 421 26.48 18.63 13.36
CA SER A 421 26.20 17.21 13.24
C SER A 421 25.73 16.61 14.56
N ILE A 422 24.43 16.34 14.65
CA ILE A 422 23.79 15.68 15.78
C ILE A 422 22.97 14.48 15.29
N SER A 423 23.09 13.36 16.01
CA SER A 423 22.33 12.12 15.78
C SER A 423 20.83 12.31 16.10
N ASN A 424 19.97 11.97 15.14
CA ASN A 424 18.53 12.19 15.23
C ASN A 424 17.73 11.03 14.62
N SER A 425 16.53 10.77 15.16
CA SER A 425 15.51 9.98 14.47
C SER A 425 14.94 10.77 13.28
N MET A 426 14.84 10.16 12.11
CA MET A 426 14.37 10.82 10.89
C MET A 426 13.33 9.96 10.15
N THR A 427 12.53 10.59 9.28
CA THR A 427 11.43 9.94 8.55
C THR A 427 11.78 9.86 7.06
N VAL A 428 12.01 8.66 6.53
CA VAL A 428 12.07 8.44 5.08
C VAL A 428 10.66 8.31 4.52
N LEU A 429 10.17 9.35 3.86
CA LEU A 429 8.78 9.48 3.41
C LEU A 429 8.37 8.39 2.41
N THR A 430 9.28 8.00 1.52
CA THR A 430 9.01 7.01 0.45
C THR A 430 8.69 5.63 1.01
N GLU A 431 9.20 5.33 2.21
CA GLU A 431 8.94 4.09 2.94
C GLU A 431 7.76 4.24 3.91
N LEU A 432 7.71 5.35 4.66
CA LEU A 432 6.78 5.50 5.77
C LEU A 432 5.41 6.08 5.41
N LEU A 433 5.25 6.78 4.26
CA LEU A 433 3.94 7.24 3.82
C LEU A 433 2.99 6.08 3.43
N PRO A 434 3.43 5.02 2.73
CA PRO A 434 2.61 3.81 2.56
C PRO A 434 2.15 3.19 3.88
N VAL A 435 3.04 3.14 4.89
CA VAL A 435 2.72 2.64 6.23
C VAL A 435 1.67 3.51 6.94
N LEU A 436 1.78 4.84 6.83
CA LEU A 436 0.78 5.77 7.36
C LEU A 436 -0.60 5.54 6.74
N ILE A 437 -0.67 5.38 5.42
CA ILE A 437 -1.93 5.15 4.69
C ILE A 437 -2.56 3.84 5.12
N ASP A 438 -1.75 2.78 5.24
CA ASP A 438 -2.22 1.47 5.71
C ASP A 438 -2.78 1.54 7.14
N MET A 439 -2.08 2.20 8.07
CA MET A 439 -2.59 2.42 9.43
C MET A 439 -3.93 3.15 9.43
N ALA A 440 -4.06 4.20 8.62
CA ALA A 440 -5.28 4.97 8.52
C ALA A 440 -6.45 4.12 8.02
N PHE A 441 -6.25 3.36 6.94
CA PHE A 441 -7.30 2.51 6.36
C PHE A 441 -7.64 1.28 7.21
N ASN A 442 -6.75 0.87 8.10
CA ASN A 442 -7.04 -0.13 9.13
C ASN A 442 -7.62 0.48 10.41
N ASN A 443 -8.11 1.72 10.35
CA ASN A 443 -8.69 2.47 11.47
C ASN A 443 -7.81 2.48 12.73
N LYS A 444 -6.48 2.47 12.58
CA LYS A 444 -5.58 2.60 13.73
C LYS A 444 -5.71 4.00 14.31
N THR A 445 -5.73 4.09 15.64
CA THR A 445 -5.83 5.36 16.37
C THR A 445 -4.74 5.44 17.44
N GLY A 446 -4.67 6.57 18.11
CA GLY A 446 -3.65 6.94 19.05
C GLY A 446 -2.42 7.54 18.39
N THR A 447 -1.46 7.95 19.23
CA THR A 447 -0.17 8.46 18.76
C THR A 447 0.75 7.33 18.28
N ILE A 448 1.55 7.60 17.24
CA ILE A 448 2.62 6.73 16.71
C ILE A 448 3.85 7.60 16.39
N ASN A 449 5.02 7.19 16.87
CA ASN A 449 6.30 7.71 16.40
C ASN A 449 6.62 7.13 15.01
N LEU A 450 6.56 7.97 13.96
CA LEU A 450 6.74 7.53 12.57
C LEU A 450 8.08 8.04 12.02
N THR A 451 9.15 7.53 12.62
CA THR A 451 10.53 7.66 12.15
C THR A 451 11.07 6.26 11.87
N ASN A 452 12.06 6.15 10.98
CA ASN A 452 12.77 4.89 10.81
C ASN A 452 13.52 4.54 12.11
N PRO A 453 13.63 3.26 12.48
CA PRO A 453 14.36 2.83 13.68
C PRO A 453 15.82 3.27 13.68
N GLY A 454 16.32 3.64 14.86
CA GLY A 454 17.70 4.04 15.10
C GLY A 454 17.99 5.53 14.86
N LEU A 455 19.28 5.87 14.91
CA LEU A 455 19.78 7.23 14.80
C LEU A 455 20.69 7.42 13.58
N ILE A 456 20.66 8.62 13.02
CA ILE A 456 21.62 9.06 12.01
C ILE A 456 22.02 10.52 12.23
N SER A 457 23.31 10.81 12.10
CA SER A 457 23.86 12.16 12.19
C SER A 457 23.93 12.83 10.82
N HIS A 458 24.18 14.14 10.82
CA HIS A 458 24.29 14.90 9.58
C HIS A 458 25.54 14.46 8.80
N ASN A 459 26.66 14.26 9.49
CA ASN A 459 27.91 13.80 8.89
C ASN A 459 27.75 12.41 8.24
N GLU A 460 27.07 11.46 8.90
CA GLU A 460 26.84 10.13 8.31
C GLU A 460 26.05 10.24 6.99
N ILE A 461 25.04 11.12 6.92
CA ILE A 461 24.30 11.36 5.67
C ILE A 461 25.20 11.98 4.61
N LEU A 462 26.03 12.97 4.97
CA LEU A 462 26.91 13.67 4.02
C LEU A 462 28.08 12.78 3.54
N GLU A 463 28.56 11.87 4.38
CA GLU A 463 29.52 10.83 4.00
C GLU A 463 28.89 9.88 2.97
N MET A 464 27.67 9.40 3.21
CA MET A 464 26.94 8.59 2.23
C MET A 464 26.65 9.38 0.94
N TYR A 465 26.32 10.66 1.05
CA TYR A 465 26.09 11.54 -0.10
C TYR A 465 27.36 11.70 -0.94
N LYS A 466 28.51 11.94 -0.29
CA LYS A 466 29.81 12.01 -0.96
C LYS A 466 30.17 10.70 -1.63
N GLU A 467 29.95 9.57 -0.96
CA GLU A 467 30.21 8.23 -1.50
C GLU A 467 29.35 7.94 -2.75
N ILE A 468 28.05 8.25 -2.69
CA ILE A 468 27.06 7.76 -3.64
C ILE A 468 26.78 8.79 -4.75
N ILE A 469 26.59 10.06 -4.41
CA ILE A 469 26.13 11.10 -5.33
C ILE A 469 27.30 11.90 -5.90
N ASP A 470 28.13 12.49 -5.04
CA ASP A 470 29.16 13.45 -5.43
C ASP A 470 30.47 13.26 -4.65
N PRO A 471 31.44 12.48 -5.19
CA PRO A 471 32.73 12.24 -4.54
C PRO A 471 33.57 13.49 -4.28
N ALA A 472 33.28 14.62 -4.95
CA ALA A 472 33.96 15.89 -4.75
C ALA A 472 33.29 16.77 -3.68
N PHE A 473 32.17 16.34 -3.10
CA PHE A 473 31.45 17.11 -2.09
C PHE A 473 32.30 17.31 -0.82
N GLU A 474 32.28 18.54 -0.30
CA GLU A 474 32.96 18.96 0.92
C GLU A 474 32.01 19.80 1.78
N TRP A 475 32.18 19.70 3.10
CA TRP A 475 31.41 20.48 4.06
C TRP A 475 32.26 20.83 5.28
N GLU A 476 31.88 21.89 6.00
CA GLU A 476 32.50 22.29 7.26
C GLU A 476 31.54 22.06 8.43
N ASN A 477 32.08 21.75 9.61
CA ASN A 477 31.29 21.62 10.84
C ASN A 477 31.36 22.88 11.71
N PHE A 478 30.34 23.06 12.55
CA PHE A 478 30.27 24.10 13.58
C PHE A 478 29.58 23.56 14.83
N THR A 479 29.87 24.13 15.99
CA THR A 479 29.32 23.69 17.26
C THR A 479 27.86 24.13 17.44
N ILE A 480 27.17 23.57 18.44
CA ILE A 480 25.79 23.95 18.78
C ILE A 480 25.71 25.41 19.22
N GLU A 481 26.72 25.88 19.96
CA GLU A 481 26.81 27.27 20.40
C GLU A 481 26.90 28.21 19.20
N GLU A 482 27.74 27.89 18.21
CA GLU A 482 27.86 28.64 16.97
C GLU A 482 26.52 28.64 16.20
N GLN A 483 25.81 27.50 16.15
CA GLN A 483 24.48 27.43 15.52
C GLN A 483 23.43 28.31 16.18
N ASN A 484 23.40 28.32 17.51
CA ASN A 484 22.44 29.11 18.26
C ASN A 484 22.65 30.62 18.11
N THR A 485 23.86 31.08 17.72
CA THR A 485 24.09 32.51 17.44
C THR A 485 23.53 32.97 16.09
N ILE A 486 23.31 32.05 15.15
CA ILE A 486 22.89 32.38 13.78
C ILE A 486 21.36 32.25 13.62
N LEU A 487 20.73 31.35 14.38
CA LEU A 487 19.29 31.06 14.26
C LEU A 487 18.45 31.91 15.22
N LEU A 488 17.25 32.28 14.78
CA LEU A 488 16.27 32.99 15.63
C LEU A 488 15.62 32.09 16.69
N SER A 489 15.72 30.76 16.53
CA SER A 489 15.17 29.78 17.46
C SER A 489 16.06 28.53 17.52
N LYS A 490 16.00 27.80 18.64
CA LYS A 490 16.73 26.54 18.82
C LYS A 490 16.12 25.45 17.94
N ARG A 491 16.87 24.36 17.71
CA ARG A 491 16.40 23.18 16.99
C ARG A 491 16.33 21.97 17.92
N SER A 492 15.30 21.15 17.73
CA SER A 492 15.04 19.93 18.51
C SER A 492 15.96 18.80 18.04
N ASN A 493 16.63 18.13 18.99
CA ASN A 493 17.44 16.94 18.73
C ASN A 493 17.01 15.80 19.65
N ASN A 494 16.58 14.66 19.08
CA ASN A 494 16.08 13.55 19.90
C ASN A 494 16.14 12.19 19.19
N TYR A 495 15.97 11.16 20.02
CA TYR A 495 15.70 9.78 19.66
C TYR A 495 14.23 9.46 19.99
N LEU A 496 13.43 9.08 19.00
CA LEU A 496 12.08 8.55 19.21
C LEU A 496 12.13 7.02 19.31
N ASP A 497 11.49 6.47 20.34
CA ASP A 497 11.29 5.02 20.43
C ASP A 497 10.28 4.58 19.36
N THR A 498 10.69 3.64 18.52
CA THR A 498 9.90 3.10 17.40
C THR A 498 9.35 1.70 17.65
N ASN A 499 9.49 1.15 18.87
CA ASN A 499 9.02 -0.20 19.22
C ASN A 499 7.54 -0.43 18.82
N LYS A 500 6.67 0.56 19.02
CA LYS A 500 5.26 0.47 18.63
C LYS A 500 5.07 0.37 17.11
N LEU A 501 5.84 1.13 16.34
CA LEU A 501 5.85 1.06 14.87
C LEU A 501 6.41 -0.28 14.39
N GLU A 502 7.53 -0.73 14.93
CA GLU A 502 8.22 -1.97 14.54
C GLU A 502 7.37 -3.21 14.83
N ASN A 503 6.64 -3.22 15.95
CA ASN A 503 5.71 -4.30 16.26
C ASN A 503 4.55 -4.38 15.26
N LEU A 504 4.10 -3.25 14.71
CA LEU A 504 3.03 -3.20 13.71
C LEU A 504 3.56 -3.49 12.30
N TYR A 505 4.77 -3.02 11.99
CA TYR A 505 5.40 -3.10 10.67
C TYR A 505 6.86 -3.52 10.79
N PRO A 506 7.14 -4.83 10.98
CA PRO A 506 8.50 -5.34 11.26
C PRO A 506 9.45 -5.23 10.06
N ASN A 507 8.94 -4.87 8.88
CA ASN A 507 9.74 -4.69 7.67
C ASN A 507 10.24 -3.25 7.47
N VAL A 508 9.90 -2.31 8.37
CA VAL A 508 10.43 -0.94 8.32
C VAL A 508 11.93 -0.99 8.57
N LYS A 509 12.71 -0.43 7.65
CA LYS A 509 14.17 -0.46 7.68
C LYS A 509 14.74 0.52 8.70
N PRO A 510 15.86 0.18 9.35
CA PRO A 510 16.65 1.13 10.12
C PRO A 510 17.05 2.35 9.27
N ILE A 511 17.18 3.51 9.92
CA ILE A 511 17.35 4.80 9.23
C ILE A 511 18.57 4.84 8.31
N LYS A 512 19.70 4.23 8.71
CA LYS A 512 20.94 4.21 7.91
C LYS A 512 20.77 3.44 6.61
N GLU A 513 20.07 2.30 6.65
CA GLU A 513 19.78 1.51 5.46
C GLU A 513 18.80 2.24 4.53
N SER A 514 17.72 2.80 5.11
CA SER A 514 16.71 3.51 4.34
C SER A 514 17.27 4.77 3.66
N VAL A 515 18.11 5.55 4.34
CA VAL A 515 18.79 6.72 3.74
C VAL A 515 19.72 6.30 2.60
N ARG A 516 20.48 5.21 2.76
CA ARG A 516 21.37 4.71 1.70
C ARG A 516 20.58 4.31 0.45
N ASP A 517 19.46 3.62 0.61
CA ASP A 517 18.54 3.28 -0.49
C ASP A 517 18.00 4.54 -1.19
N ILE A 518 17.64 5.56 -0.42
CA ILE A 518 17.17 6.84 -0.97
C ILE A 518 18.26 7.53 -1.77
N LEU A 519 19.50 7.59 -1.29
CA LEU A 519 20.62 8.18 -2.03
C LEU A 519 20.89 7.43 -3.34
N ILE A 520 20.80 6.09 -3.35
CA ILE A 520 20.91 5.31 -4.59
C ILE A 520 19.79 5.68 -5.57
N LYS A 521 18.55 5.82 -5.09
CA LYS A 521 17.42 6.29 -5.92
C LYS A 521 17.64 7.71 -6.44
N MET A 522 18.16 8.63 -5.62
CA MET A 522 18.52 9.99 -6.02
C MET A 522 19.54 9.97 -7.17
N LYS A 523 20.60 9.16 -7.06
CA LYS A 523 21.61 9.01 -8.12
C LYS A 523 21.00 8.57 -9.45
N ASN A 524 20.14 7.54 -9.39
CA ASN A 524 19.51 6.98 -10.57
C ASN A 524 18.56 7.96 -11.24
N ASN A 525 17.86 8.80 -10.47
CA ASN A 525 17.00 9.85 -11.01
C ASN A 525 17.83 10.95 -11.70
N ASN A 526 18.97 11.34 -11.12
CA ASN A 526 19.85 12.36 -11.71
C ASN A 526 20.52 11.91 -13.02
N ASN A 527 20.77 10.61 -13.21
CA ASN A 527 21.35 10.07 -14.45
C ASN A 527 20.32 9.89 -15.58
N ASN A 528 19.03 10.03 -15.29
CA ASN A 528 17.93 9.92 -16.26
C ASN A 528 17.41 11.29 -16.74
N VAL A 529 18.09 12.37 -16.36
CA VAL A 529 17.91 13.76 -16.82
C VAL A 529 19.15 14.16 -17.60
#